data_AF-A0A2N6G5H4-F1
#
_entry.id   AF-A0A2N6G5H4-F1
#
_cell.length_a   1.000
_cell.length_b   1.000
_cell.length_c   1.000
_cell.angle_alpha   90.00
_cell.angle_beta   90.00
_cell.angle_gamma   90.00
#
_symmetry.space_group_name_H-M   'P 1'
#
loop_
_entity.id
_entity.type
_entity.pdbx_description
1 polymer ?
#
loop_
_entity_poly.entity_id
_entity_poly.type
_entity_poly.pdbx_seq_one_letter_code
_entity_poly.pdbx_strand_id
1 'polypeptide(L)'
;MALLYTIKIQTDELKLSREELEATREELKGSRIAQQEQSESLKLQNKATELQIFENTFFKLLDLFIENKNNFSVKPSIGKTSYSLEAIKLLLGWYKSYNSYDEFNNNHEKNTGVYFGQIYKILKFIDNSNIENKQRYVGIFRAQFMKDELEFLFYHCLGSIGKRRFKKQVEEYEFFEHISFNGNIGKELLKYNIKAFGKNEIILEIYNKLKNKSQNTKEIPAFVKAE
;
A
#
# COMPACT_ATOMS: atom_id res chain seq x y z
N MET A 1 -69.58 -36.48 -41.33
CA MET A 1 -69.76 -35.70 -40.07
C MET A 1 -68.69 -36.02 -39.03
N ALA A 2 -68.48 -37.28 -38.64
CA ALA A 2 -67.45 -37.64 -37.64
C ALA A 2 -66.04 -37.15 -37.99
N LEU A 3 -65.57 -37.37 -39.23
CA LEU A 3 -64.22 -36.97 -39.70
C LEU A 3 -63.96 -35.45 -39.66
N LEU A 4 -64.94 -34.63 -40.04
CA LEU A 4 -64.83 -33.16 -40.00
C LEU A 4 -64.76 -32.66 -38.55
N TYR A 5 -65.50 -33.30 -37.64
CA TYR A 5 -65.43 -33.01 -36.22
C TYR A 5 -64.07 -33.36 -35.62
N THR A 6 -63.48 -34.50 -36.01
CA THR A 6 -62.14 -34.91 -35.57
C THR A 6 -61.06 -33.93 -36.05
N ILE A 7 -61.10 -33.48 -37.30
CA ILE A 7 -60.15 -32.49 -37.86
C ILE A 7 -60.26 -31.16 -37.12
N LYS A 8 -61.47 -30.73 -36.76
CA LYS A 8 -61.68 -29.50 -35.97
C LYS A 8 -61.01 -29.62 -34.59
N ILE A 9 -61.26 -30.72 -33.88
CA ILE A 9 -60.62 -30.98 -32.56
C ILE A 9 -59.10 -30.95 -32.67
N GLN A 10 -58.53 -31.66 -33.66
CA GLN A 10 -57.09 -31.68 -33.87
C GLN A 10 -56.52 -30.29 -34.17
N THR A 11 -57.25 -29.45 -34.90
CA THR A 11 -56.83 -28.08 -35.20
C THR A 11 -56.85 -27.20 -33.95
N ASP A 12 -57.88 -27.35 -33.11
CA ASP A 12 -58.01 -26.63 -31.84
C ASP A 12 -56.91 -27.07 -30.84
N GLU A 13 -56.63 -28.37 -30.72
CA GLU A 13 -55.51 -28.91 -29.92
C GLU A 13 -54.15 -28.40 -30.40
N LEU A 14 -53.93 -28.35 -31.72
CA LEU A 14 -52.66 -27.88 -32.28
C LEU A 14 -52.47 -26.38 -32.04
N LYS A 15 -53.55 -25.61 -31.98
CA LYS A 15 -53.52 -24.19 -31.61
C LYS A 15 -53.14 -24.02 -30.14
N LEU A 16 -53.82 -24.73 -29.24
CA LEU A 16 -53.52 -24.71 -27.80
C LEU A 16 -52.06 -25.11 -27.52
N SER A 17 -51.57 -26.16 -28.18
CA SER A 17 -50.17 -26.59 -28.06
C SER A 17 -49.16 -25.53 -28.49
N ARG A 18 -49.46 -24.75 -29.54
CA ARG A 18 -48.61 -23.63 -29.96
C ARG A 18 -48.61 -22.51 -28.94
N GLU A 19 -49.78 -22.19 -28.37
CA GLU A 19 -49.92 -21.17 -27.33
C GLU A 19 -49.14 -21.56 -26.05
N GLU A 20 -49.25 -22.82 -25.60
CA GLU A 20 -48.46 -23.34 -24.47
C GLU A 20 -46.95 -23.28 -24.74
N LEU A 21 -46.52 -23.63 -25.95
CA LEU A 21 -45.11 -23.62 -26.32
C LEU A 21 -44.55 -22.19 -26.40
N GLU A 22 -45.37 -21.22 -26.82
CA GLU A 22 -45.03 -19.80 -26.78
C GLU A 22 -44.90 -19.30 -25.34
N ALA A 23 -45.87 -19.60 -24.48
CA ALA A 23 -45.82 -19.28 -23.05
C ALA A 23 -44.59 -19.89 -22.37
N THR A 24 -44.28 -21.16 -22.66
CA THR A 24 -43.10 -21.85 -22.12
C THR A 24 -41.80 -21.19 -22.57
N ARG A 25 -41.72 -20.74 -23.84
CA ARG A 25 -40.54 -20.03 -24.35
C ARG A 25 -40.34 -18.69 -23.67
N GLU A 26 -41.41 -17.94 -23.43
CA GLU A 26 -41.34 -16.67 -22.69
C GLU A 26 -40.94 -16.88 -21.23
N GLU A 27 -41.46 -17.90 -20.56
CA GLU A 27 -41.03 -18.27 -19.21
C GLU A 27 -39.53 -18.64 -19.17
N LEU A 28 -39.05 -19.44 -20.13
CA LEU A 28 -37.62 -19.79 -20.24
C LEU A 28 -36.73 -18.56 -20.51
N LYS A 29 -37.20 -17.60 -21.31
CA LYS A 29 -36.48 -16.33 -21.51
C LYS A 29 -36.41 -15.55 -20.20
N GLY A 30 -37.53 -15.41 -19.48
CA GLY A 30 -37.59 -14.75 -18.18
C GLY A 30 -36.67 -15.42 -17.16
N SER A 31 -36.67 -16.75 -17.10
CA SER A 31 -35.79 -17.54 -16.23
C SER A 31 -34.30 -17.32 -16.57
N ARG A 32 -33.95 -17.29 -17.87
CA ARG A 32 -32.57 -17.01 -18.30
C ARG A 32 -32.12 -15.61 -17.87
N ILE A 33 -32.98 -14.61 -18.03
CA ILE A 33 -32.69 -13.22 -17.61
C ILE A 33 -32.46 -13.17 -16.10
N ALA A 34 -33.38 -13.72 -15.31
CA ALA A 34 -33.25 -13.76 -13.85
C ALA A 34 -31.97 -14.49 -13.38
N GLN A 35 -31.61 -15.61 -14.02
CA GLN A 35 -30.36 -16.32 -13.74
C GLN A 35 -29.12 -15.49 -14.08
N GLN A 36 -29.16 -14.74 -15.18
CA GLN A 36 -28.06 -13.86 -15.55
C GLN A 36 -27.88 -12.72 -14.55
N GLU A 37 -28.98 -12.04 -14.18
CA GLU A 37 -28.98 -10.98 -13.17
C GLU A 37 -28.48 -11.50 -11.81
N GLN A 38 -28.93 -12.70 -11.40
CA GLN A 38 -28.44 -13.35 -10.18
C GLN A 38 -26.94 -13.65 -10.24
N SER A 39 -26.44 -14.15 -11.38
CA SER A 39 -25.00 -14.39 -11.58
C SER A 39 -24.17 -13.11 -11.48
N GLU A 40 -24.67 -12.01 -12.05
CA GLU A 40 -24.03 -10.69 -11.97
C GLU A 40 -24.03 -10.15 -10.54
N SER A 41 -25.15 -10.26 -9.82
CA SER A 41 -25.26 -9.89 -8.41
C SER A 41 -24.28 -10.68 -7.53
N LEU A 42 -24.16 -12.00 -7.74
CA LEU A 42 -23.22 -12.84 -7.00
C LEU A 42 -21.76 -12.43 -7.26
N LYS A 43 -21.41 -12.06 -8.50
CA LYS A 43 -20.07 -11.55 -8.81
C LYS A 43 -19.77 -10.25 -8.07
N LEU A 44 -20.73 -9.32 -8.01
CA LEU A 44 -20.58 -8.08 -7.25
C LEU A 44 -20.45 -8.34 -5.75
N GLN A 45 -21.25 -9.26 -5.22
CA GLN A 45 -21.19 -9.67 -3.81
C GLN A 45 -19.83 -10.32 -3.46
N ASN A 46 -19.30 -11.17 -4.34
CA ASN A 46 -17.98 -11.78 -4.15
C ASN A 46 -16.88 -10.71 -4.08
N LYS A 47 -16.89 -9.74 -5.00
CA LYS A 47 -15.93 -8.62 -4.97
C LYS A 47 -16.05 -7.79 -3.68
N ALA A 48 -17.28 -7.48 -3.24
CA ALA A 48 -17.51 -6.75 -2.00
C ALA A 48 -17.02 -7.54 -0.77
N THR A 49 -17.21 -8.86 -0.78
CA THR A 49 -16.76 -9.76 0.30
C THR A 49 -15.23 -9.85 0.35
N GLU A 50 -14.56 -9.97 -0.80
CA GLU A 50 -13.09 -9.95 -0.88
C GLU A 50 -12.51 -8.64 -0.32
N LEU A 51 -13.12 -7.50 -0.68
CA LEU A 51 -12.73 -6.20 -0.15
C LEU A 51 -12.93 -6.14 1.37
N GLN A 52 -14.08 -6.61 1.87
CA GLN A 52 -14.36 -6.62 3.31
C GLN A 52 -13.36 -7.49 4.08
N ILE A 53 -13.01 -8.67 3.57
CA ILE A 53 -12.00 -9.56 4.18
C ILE A 53 -10.63 -8.87 4.22
N PHE A 54 -10.25 -8.21 3.12
CA PHE A 54 -9.02 -7.42 3.07
C PHE A 54 -9.04 -6.31 4.12
N GLU A 55 -10.09 -5.49 4.16
CA GLU A 55 -10.21 -4.35 5.08
C GLU A 55 -10.15 -4.81 6.55
N ASN A 56 -10.90 -5.86 6.90
CA ASN A 56 -10.86 -6.43 8.24
C ASN A 56 -9.44 -6.86 8.63
N THR A 57 -8.71 -7.52 7.72
CA THR A 57 -7.34 -7.96 7.97
C THR A 57 -6.39 -6.77 8.07
N PHE A 58 -6.53 -5.78 7.19
CA PHE A 58 -5.74 -4.55 7.21
C PHE A 58 -5.91 -3.79 8.52
N PHE A 59 -7.14 -3.51 8.94
CA PHE A 59 -7.41 -2.76 10.18
C PHE A 59 -6.95 -3.56 11.41
N LYS A 60 -7.10 -4.89 11.42
CA LYS A 60 -6.55 -5.72 12.49
C LYS A 60 -5.01 -5.62 12.58
N LEU A 61 -4.32 -5.62 11.44
CA LEU A 61 -2.86 -5.43 11.41
C LEU A 61 -2.45 -4.01 11.84
N LEU A 62 -3.27 -3.01 11.49
CA LEU A 62 -3.07 -1.62 11.90
C LEU A 62 -3.19 -1.46 13.42
N ASP A 63 -4.23 -2.05 14.01
CA ASP A 63 -4.45 -2.06 15.47
C ASP A 63 -3.28 -2.70 16.20
N LEU A 64 -2.84 -3.88 15.73
CA LEU A 64 -1.67 -4.58 16.28
C LEU A 64 -0.40 -3.75 16.16
N PHE A 65 -0.21 -3.05 15.05
CA PHE A 65 0.93 -2.14 14.88
C PHE A 65 0.88 -0.98 15.89
N ILE A 66 -0.28 -0.34 16.06
CA ILE A 66 -0.46 0.77 17.01
C ILE A 66 -0.24 0.27 18.44
N GLU A 67 -0.78 -0.88 18.81
CA GLU A 67 -0.57 -1.50 20.12
C GLU A 67 0.91 -1.81 20.38
N ASN A 68 1.57 -2.49 19.44
CA ASN A 68 2.99 -2.81 19.56
C ASN A 68 3.88 -1.56 19.59
N LYS A 69 3.51 -0.52 18.84
CA LYS A 69 4.17 0.79 18.89
C LYS A 69 4.02 1.43 20.26
N ASN A 70 2.83 1.39 20.86
CA ASN A 70 2.60 1.95 22.19
C ASN A 70 3.37 1.19 23.29
N ASN A 71 3.52 -0.12 23.12
CA ASN A 71 4.27 -0.98 24.03
C ASN A 71 5.78 -1.06 23.73
N PHE A 72 6.22 -0.44 22.62
CA PHE A 72 7.61 -0.46 22.22
C PHE A 72 8.47 0.19 23.30
N SER A 73 9.54 -0.47 23.73
CA SER A 73 10.39 0.03 24.79
C SER A 73 11.86 -0.16 24.48
N VAL A 74 12.65 0.78 24.96
CA VAL A 74 14.10 0.82 24.79
C VAL A 74 14.71 1.18 26.13
N LYS A 75 15.67 0.37 26.59
CA LYS A 75 16.38 0.59 27.84
C LYS A 75 17.81 1.06 27.53
N PRO A 76 18.18 2.31 27.89
CA PRO A 76 19.56 2.76 27.79
C PRO A 76 20.46 2.04 28.79
N SER A 77 21.77 2.06 28.56
CA SER A 77 22.77 1.57 29.53
C SER A 77 22.74 2.36 30.84
N ILE A 78 22.42 3.65 30.76
CA ILE A 78 22.30 4.56 31.91
C ILE A 78 20.98 5.33 31.73
N GLY A 79 20.09 5.25 32.72
CA GLY A 79 18.80 5.95 32.72
C GLY A 79 17.59 5.03 32.82
N LYS A 80 16.39 5.63 32.68
CA LYS A 80 15.10 4.92 32.74
C LYS A 80 14.73 4.36 31.36
N THR A 81 13.96 3.27 31.36
CA THR A 81 13.35 2.73 30.13
C THR A 81 12.42 3.77 29.51
N SER A 82 12.60 4.03 28.22
CA SER A 82 11.70 4.84 27.42
C SER A 82 10.68 3.95 26.72
N TYR A 83 9.49 4.50 26.47
CA TYR A 83 8.38 3.81 25.81
C TYR A 83 7.91 4.59 24.60
N SER A 84 7.23 3.89 23.69
CA SER A 84 6.53 4.41 22.53
C SER A 84 7.34 5.43 21.73
N LEU A 85 6.84 6.65 21.57
CA LEU A 85 7.49 7.68 20.79
C LEU A 85 8.85 8.08 21.36
N GLU A 86 8.97 8.14 22.69
CA GLU A 86 10.24 8.51 23.33
C GLU A 86 11.31 7.44 23.13
N ALA A 87 10.92 6.16 23.09
CA ALA A 87 11.82 5.07 22.73
C ALA A 87 12.33 5.21 21.28
N ILE A 88 11.45 5.60 20.34
CA ILE A 88 11.84 5.79 18.93
C ILE A 88 12.75 7.01 18.78
N LYS A 89 12.45 8.13 19.45
CA LYS A 89 13.32 9.32 19.48
C LYS A 89 14.70 8.98 20.04
N LEU A 90 14.76 8.15 21.08
CA LEU A 90 16.02 7.71 21.67
C LEU A 90 16.85 6.89 20.66
N LEU A 91 16.23 5.94 19.95
CA LEU A 91 16.90 5.18 18.89
C LEU A 91 17.38 6.06 17.74
N LEU A 92 16.54 7.00 17.28
CA LEU A 92 16.91 7.96 16.25
C LEU A 92 18.08 8.86 16.72
N GLY A 93 18.08 9.26 17.99
CA GLY A 93 19.17 9.99 18.62
C GLY A 93 20.46 9.19 18.65
N TRP A 94 20.41 7.92 19.04
CA TRP A 94 21.57 7.02 19.01
C TRP A 94 22.10 6.82 17.60
N TYR A 95 21.22 6.61 16.62
CA TYR A 95 21.60 6.48 15.21
C TYR A 95 22.46 7.67 14.74
N LYS A 96 22.17 8.90 15.19
CA LYS A 96 22.96 10.09 14.83
C LYS A 96 24.43 10.04 15.29
N SER A 97 24.78 9.14 16.20
CA SER A 97 26.15 8.90 16.67
C SER A 97 26.89 7.82 15.84
N TYR A 98 26.23 7.20 14.87
CA TYR A 98 26.83 6.18 14.00
C TYR A 98 27.12 6.73 12.60
N ASN A 99 28.11 6.17 11.90
CA ASN A 99 28.47 6.61 10.55
C ASN A 99 27.48 6.13 9.49
N SER A 100 26.77 5.04 9.76
CA SER A 100 25.79 4.46 8.84
C SER A 100 24.63 3.79 9.59
N TYR A 101 23.50 3.64 8.89
CA TYR A 101 22.35 2.93 9.47
C TYR A 101 22.67 1.46 9.72
N ASP A 102 23.46 0.82 8.86
CA ASP A 102 23.82 -0.60 9.03
C ASP A 102 24.66 -0.83 10.30
N GLU A 103 25.61 0.06 10.59
CA GLU A 103 26.42 0.01 11.82
C GLU A 103 25.57 0.16 13.08
N PHE A 104 24.64 1.13 13.08
CA PHE A 104 23.65 1.29 14.13
C PHE A 104 22.77 0.03 14.28
N ASN A 105 22.27 -0.49 13.16
CA ASN A 105 21.34 -1.61 13.15
C ASN A 105 22.00 -2.89 13.66
N ASN A 106 23.30 -3.11 13.44
CA ASN A 106 24.02 -4.26 13.99
C ASN A 106 23.98 -4.31 15.53
N ASN A 107 23.92 -3.16 16.19
CA ASN A 107 23.84 -3.05 17.66
C ASN A 107 22.40 -3.01 18.19
N HIS A 108 21.43 -2.64 17.35
CA HIS A 108 20.05 -2.38 17.75
C HIS A 108 19.00 -3.19 16.97
N GLU A 109 19.42 -4.25 16.27
CA GLU A 109 18.57 -5.06 15.39
C GLU A 109 17.33 -5.60 16.12
N LYS A 110 17.49 -5.99 17.38
CA LYS A 110 16.36 -6.50 18.19
C LYS A 110 15.22 -5.49 18.28
N ASN A 111 15.54 -4.20 18.39
CA ASN A 111 14.54 -3.13 18.48
C ASN A 111 14.04 -2.74 17.10
N THR A 112 14.95 -2.46 16.16
CA THR A 112 14.62 -1.97 14.81
C THR A 112 13.93 -3.03 13.97
N GLY A 113 14.37 -4.29 14.07
CA GLY A 113 13.82 -5.42 13.32
C GLY A 113 12.37 -5.73 13.69
N VAL A 114 11.99 -5.59 14.95
CA VAL A 114 10.59 -5.77 15.38
C VAL A 114 9.72 -4.62 14.89
N TYR A 115 10.17 -3.38 15.07
CA TYR A 115 9.39 -2.19 14.67
C TYR A 115 9.25 -2.07 13.15
N PHE A 116 10.36 -2.02 12.42
CA PHE A 116 10.33 -1.96 10.96
C PHE A 116 9.81 -3.26 10.34
N GLY A 117 10.01 -4.42 10.97
CA GLY A 117 9.44 -5.68 10.49
C GLY A 117 7.91 -5.64 10.38
N GLN A 118 7.22 -4.97 11.31
CA GLN A 118 5.76 -4.80 11.25
C GLN A 118 5.35 -3.86 10.13
N ILE A 119 6.04 -2.73 10.01
CA ILE A 119 5.80 -1.75 8.93
C ILE A 119 5.93 -2.42 7.56
N TYR A 120 6.97 -3.23 7.39
CA TYR A 120 7.21 -3.97 6.16
C TYR A 120 6.05 -4.92 5.85
N LYS A 121 5.58 -5.67 6.84
CA LYS A 121 4.52 -6.65 6.68
C LYS A 121 3.22 -6.00 6.25
N ILE A 122 2.86 -4.85 6.83
CA ILE A 122 1.65 -4.11 6.46
C ILE A 122 1.76 -3.58 5.03
N LEU A 123 2.88 -2.93 4.68
CA LEU A 123 3.09 -2.44 3.32
C LEU A 123 3.05 -3.59 2.31
N LYS A 124 3.71 -4.72 2.61
CA LYS A 124 3.69 -5.89 1.74
C LYS A 124 2.30 -6.52 1.63
N PHE A 125 1.52 -6.53 2.70
CA PHE A 125 0.15 -7.03 2.69
C PHE A 125 -0.73 -6.21 1.73
N ILE A 126 -0.62 -4.87 1.79
CA ILE A 126 -1.34 -3.98 0.86
C ILE A 126 -0.82 -4.19 -0.56
N ASP A 127 0.49 -4.20 -0.75
CA ASP A 127 1.13 -4.30 -2.07
C ASP A 127 0.80 -5.61 -2.80
N ASN A 128 0.73 -6.72 -2.07
CA ASN A 128 0.42 -8.03 -2.63
C ASN A 128 -1.08 -8.28 -2.84
N SER A 129 -1.96 -7.40 -2.35
CA SER A 129 -3.41 -7.57 -2.50
C SER A 129 -3.88 -7.27 -3.93
N ASN A 130 -5.04 -7.79 -4.32
CA ASN A 130 -5.68 -7.49 -5.61
C ASN A 130 -6.68 -6.32 -5.55
N ILE A 131 -6.61 -5.49 -4.52
CA ILE A 131 -7.49 -4.33 -4.39
C ILE A 131 -7.06 -3.22 -5.37
N GLU A 132 -8.03 -2.44 -5.86
CA GLU A 132 -7.75 -1.32 -6.77
C GLU A 132 -7.09 -0.13 -6.05
N ASN A 133 -7.55 0.24 -4.86
CA ASN A 133 -7.17 1.50 -4.20
C ASN A 133 -6.08 1.33 -3.11
N LYS A 134 -4.95 0.71 -3.46
CA LYS A 134 -3.82 0.47 -2.53
C LYS A 134 -3.28 1.76 -1.89
N GLN A 135 -3.17 2.83 -2.68
CA GLN A 135 -2.69 4.14 -2.22
C GLN A 135 -3.49 4.67 -1.03
N ARG A 136 -4.82 4.47 -1.02
CA ARG A 136 -5.68 4.88 0.10
C ARG A 136 -5.28 4.19 1.41
N TYR A 137 -5.07 2.88 1.40
CA TYR A 137 -4.71 2.12 2.60
C TYR A 137 -3.28 2.43 3.07
N VAL A 138 -2.34 2.64 2.14
CA VAL A 138 -1.00 3.13 2.51
C VAL A 138 -1.07 4.53 3.10
N GLY A 139 -1.96 5.40 2.60
CA GLY A 139 -2.24 6.71 3.20
C GLY A 139 -2.76 6.62 4.63
N ILE A 140 -3.75 5.75 4.89
CA ILE A 140 -4.28 5.48 6.24
C ILE A 140 -3.17 4.98 7.18
N PHE A 141 -2.35 4.05 6.70
CA PHE A 141 -1.23 3.51 7.48
C PHE A 141 -0.17 4.58 7.76
N ARG A 142 0.22 5.36 6.75
CA ARG A 142 1.17 6.46 6.85
C ARG A 142 0.72 7.54 7.85
N ALA A 143 -0.58 7.77 7.98
CA ALA A 143 -1.12 8.73 8.95
C ALA A 143 -0.83 8.35 10.42
N GLN A 144 -0.42 7.11 10.70
CA GLN A 144 -0.05 6.66 12.05
C GLN A 144 1.37 7.06 12.47
N PHE A 145 2.14 7.69 11.58
CA PHE A 145 3.56 8.01 11.80
C PHE A 145 3.75 9.48 12.16
N MET A 146 4.49 9.73 13.25
CA MET A 146 4.97 11.05 13.60
C MET A 146 6.25 11.41 12.81
N LYS A 147 6.61 12.70 12.83
CA LYS A 147 7.76 13.23 12.08
C LYS A 147 9.07 12.49 12.38
N ASP A 148 9.36 12.22 13.65
CA ASP A 148 10.57 11.50 14.06
C ASP A 148 10.56 10.04 13.57
N GLU A 149 9.38 9.41 13.50
CA GLU A 149 9.23 8.03 13.01
C GLU A 149 9.44 7.97 11.50
N LEU A 150 8.92 8.96 10.75
CA LEU A 150 9.18 9.08 9.31
C LEU A 150 10.67 9.32 9.03
N GLU A 151 11.32 10.18 9.81
CA GLU A 151 12.78 10.38 9.72
C GLU A 151 13.54 9.08 10.01
N PHE A 152 13.14 8.33 11.03
CA PHE A 152 13.81 7.08 11.36
C PHE A 152 13.62 6.01 10.28
N LEU A 153 12.40 5.88 9.73
CA LEU A 153 12.11 5.02 8.59
C LEU A 153 12.89 5.43 7.34
N PHE A 154 13.06 6.74 7.11
CA PHE A 154 13.87 7.26 6.01
C PHE A 154 15.32 6.76 6.11
N TYR A 155 15.94 6.76 7.28
CA TYR A 155 17.29 6.21 7.41
C TYR A 155 17.32 4.69 7.34
N HIS A 156 16.31 4.00 7.91
CA HIS A 156 16.19 2.55 7.80
C HIS A 156 16.19 2.08 6.34
N CYS A 157 15.42 2.76 5.50
CA CYS A 157 15.30 2.47 4.07
C CYS A 157 16.60 2.73 3.28
N LEU A 158 17.57 3.45 3.85
CA LEU A 158 18.92 3.63 3.28
C LEU A 158 19.94 2.58 3.74
N GLY A 159 19.65 1.84 4.81
CA GLY A 159 20.43 0.66 5.20
C GLY A 159 20.31 -0.47 4.18
N SER A 160 21.23 -1.43 4.23
CA SER A 160 21.28 -2.61 3.36
C SER A 160 19.94 -3.38 3.31
N ILE A 161 19.34 -3.65 4.49
CA ILE A 161 18.07 -4.38 4.61
C ILE A 161 16.91 -3.55 4.05
N GLY A 162 16.83 -2.27 4.43
CA GLY A 162 15.76 -1.37 4.00
C GLY A 162 15.80 -1.09 2.49
N LYS A 163 16.98 -0.91 1.91
CA LYS A 163 17.16 -0.75 0.45
C LYS A 163 16.59 -1.92 -0.32
N ARG A 164 16.86 -3.15 0.14
CA ARG A 164 16.39 -4.37 -0.52
C ARG A 164 14.89 -4.60 -0.33
N ARG A 165 14.35 -4.26 0.84
CA ARG A 165 12.99 -4.69 1.23
C ARG A 165 11.95 -3.59 1.10
N PHE A 166 12.27 -2.37 1.48
CA PHE A 166 11.32 -1.26 1.70
C PHE A 166 11.36 -0.17 0.65
N LYS A 167 12.56 0.11 0.14
CA LYS A 167 12.80 1.34 -0.59
C LYS A 167 11.86 1.50 -1.78
N LYS A 168 11.62 0.41 -2.51
CA LYS A 168 10.68 0.39 -3.63
C LYS A 168 9.26 0.77 -3.18
N GLN A 169 8.72 0.16 -2.12
CA GLN A 169 7.35 0.47 -1.69
C GLN A 169 7.23 1.93 -1.20
N VAL A 170 8.18 2.41 -0.39
CA VAL A 170 8.10 3.79 0.12
C VAL A 170 8.22 4.84 -0.99
N GLU A 171 8.95 4.53 -2.06
CA GLU A 171 9.02 5.35 -3.27
C GLU A 171 7.72 5.27 -4.09
N GLU A 172 7.17 4.08 -4.30
CA GLU A 172 5.97 3.87 -5.10
C GLU A 172 4.71 4.50 -4.49
N TYR A 173 4.59 4.42 -3.17
CA TYR A 173 3.45 4.93 -2.41
C TYR A 173 3.65 6.35 -1.84
N GLU A 174 4.73 7.04 -2.23
CA GLU A 174 4.98 8.43 -1.82
C GLU A 174 5.04 8.58 -0.29
N PHE A 175 5.63 7.59 0.39
CA PHE A 175 5.47 7.41 1.84
C PHE A 175 6.10 8.55 2.65
N PHE A 176 7.05 9.29 2.08
CA PHE A 176 7.71 10.41 2.74
C PHE A 176 7.09 11.77 2.36
N GLU A 177 5.87 11.81 1.82
CA GLU A 177 5.17 13.06 1.49
C GLU A 177 5.06 14.04 2.68
N HIS A 178 4.99 13.57 3.92
CA HIS A 178 4.92 14.44 5.10
C HIS A 178 6.20 14.45 5.95
N ILE A 179 7.32 14.01 5.38
CA ILE A 179 8.61 14.11 6.07
C ILE A 179 8.98 15.59 6.27
N SER A 180 9.54 15.91 7.44
CA SER A 180 10.04 17.26 7.70
C SER A 180 11.45 17.40 7.18
N PHE A 181 11.76 18.54 6.55
CA PHE A 181 13.12 18.83 6.14
C PHE A 181 14.00 19.06 7.37
N ASN A 182 15.19 18.45 7.35
CA ASN A 182 16.29 18.82 8.21
C ASN A 182 17.62 18.66 7.43
N GLY A 183 18.70 19.28 7.94
CA GLY A 183 19.98 19.30 7.23
C GLY A 183 20.59 17.92 6.96
N ASN A 184 20.27 16.91 7.79
CA ASN A 184 20.76 15.55 7.58
C ASN A 184 19.96 14.81 6.50
N ILE A 185 18.63 14.94 6.51
CA ILE A 185 17.76 14.45 5.42
C ILE A 185 18.21 15.07 4.10
N GLY A 186 18.48 16.37 4.07
CA GLY A 186 18.95 17.09 2.88
C GLY A 186 20.15 16.45 2.19
N LYS A 187 21.12 15.93 2.96
CA LYS A 187 22.33 15.25 2.42
C LYS A 187 22.00 13.94 1.70
N GLU A 188 20.86 13.34 2.05
CA GLU A 188 20.50 11.96 1.71
C GLU A 188 19.32 11.90 0.73
N LEU A 189 18.63 13.03 0.47
CA LEU A 189 17.46 13.11 -0.41
C LEU A 189 17.67 12.47 -1.78
N LEU A 190 18.80 12.75 -2.44
CA LEU A 190 19.10 12.23 -3.78
C LEU A 190 19.31 10.72 -3.81
N LYS A 191 19.41 10.04 -2.65
CA LYS A 191 19.43 8.58 -2.58
C LYS A 191 18.04 7.97 -2.80
N TYR A 192 16.97 8.76 -2.79
CA TYR A 192 15.61 8.32 -3.13
C TYR A 192 15.18 8.81 -4.52
N ASN A 193 14.27 8.05 -5.13
CA ASN A 193 13.46 8.58 -6.22
C ASN A 193 12.62 9.76 -5.71
N ILE A 194 12.56 10.86 -6.47
CA ILE A 194 11.77 12.05 -6.12
C ILE A 194 10.31 11.74 -5.81
N LYS A 195 9.75 10.67 -6.42
CA LYS A 195 8.39 10.19 -6.17
C LYS A 195 8.12 9.89 -4.69
N ALA A 196 9.12 9.44 -3.94
CA ALA A 196 8.97 9.12 -2.51
C ALA A 196 8.38 10.26 -1.67
N PHE A 197 8.56 11.50 -2.15
CA PHE A 197 8.19 12.72 -1.44
C PHE A 197 6.84 13.30 -1.89
N GLY A 198 6.12 12.65 -2.80
CA GLY A 198 4.77 13.04 -3.21
C GLY A 198 4.66 14.53 -3.54
N LYS A 199 3.77 15.24 -2.83
CA LYS A 199 3.50 16.67 -2.99
C LYS A 199 4.23 17.57 -1.98
N ASN A 200 5.32 17.10 -1.36
CA ASN A 200 6.06 17.90 -0.38
C ASN A 200 6.87 19.02 -1.04
N GLU A 201 6.25 20.19 -1.23
CA GLU A 201 6.84 21.33 -1.96
C GLU A 201 8.24 21.70 -1.47
N ILE A 202 8.44 21.77 -0.15
CA ILE A 202 9.73 22.12 0.46
C ILE A 202 10.81 21.09 0.09
N ILE A 203 10.51 19.80 0.25
CA ILE A 203 11.47 18.74 -0.08
C ILE A 203 11.74 18.70 -1.59
N LEU A 204 10.71 18.85 -2.42
CA LEU A 204 10.85 18.85 -3.88
C LEU A 204 11.72 20.01 -4.38
N GLU A 205 11.54 21.21 -3.84
CA GLU A 205 12.36 22.37 -4.18
C GLU A 205 13.84 22.12 -3.84
N ILE A 206 14.11 21.60 -2.64
CA ILE A 206 15.47 21.29 -2.18
C ILE A 206 16.07 20.15 -3.01
N TYR A 207 15.30 19.10 -3.28
CA TYR A 207 15.72 17.97 -4.12
C TYR A 207 16.18 18.45 -5.50
N ASN A 208 15.39 19.30 -6.16
CA ASN A 208 15.72 19.84 -7.48
C ASN A 208 16.96 20.75 -7.44
N LYS A 209 17.08 21.61 -6.42
CA LYS A 209 18.29 22.43 -6.19
C LYS A 209 19.55 21.57 -6.04
N LEU A 210 19.47 20.49 -5.26
CA LEU A 210 20.59 19.57 -5.06
C LEU A 210 20.93 18.80 -6.34
N LYS A 211 19.92 18.34 -7.08
CA LYS A 211 20.10 17.62 -8.34
C LYS A 211 20.82 18.48 -9.39
N ASN A 212 20.42 19.74 -9.55
CA ASN A 212 21.03 20.66 -10.50
C ASN A 212 22.50 20.97 -10.14
N LYS A 213 22.79 21.19 -8.85
CA LYS A 213 24.18 21.34 -8.38
C LYS A 213 25.02 20.09 -8.70
N SER A 214 24.46 18.90 -8.49
CA SER A 214 25.18 17.63 -8.75
C SER A 214 25.49 17.39 -10.24
N GLN A 215 24.68 17.94 -11.14
CA GLN A 215 24.87 17.87 -12.59
C GLN A 215 25.93 18.88 -13.05
N ASN A 216 25.87 20.13 -12.58
CA ASN A 216 26.86 21.15 -12.92
C ASN A 216 28.29 20.79 -12.45
N THR A 217 28.45 20.08 -11.33
CA THR A 217 29.78 19.63 -10.87
C THR A 217 30.35 18.49 -11.72
N LYS A 218 29.51 17.72 -12.42
CA LYS A 218 29.95 16.66 -13.34
C LYS A 218 30.32 17.16 -14.73
N GLU A 219 29.96 18.40 -15.07
CA GLU A 219 30.18 19.00 -16.39
C GLU A 219 31.44 19.88 -16.47
N ILE A 220 32.30 19.93 -15.45
CA ILE A 220 33.62 20.55 -15.57
C ILE A 220 34.57 19.50 -16.21
N PRO A 221 34.92 19.61 -17.51
CA PRO A 221 35.87 18.69 -18.12
C PRO A 221 37.26 18.98 -17.54
N ALA A 222 38.06 17.93 -17.37
CA ALA A 222 39.47 18.04 -17.03
C ALA A 222 40.25 18.72 -18.18
N PHE A 223 40.16 20.04 -18.27
CA PHE A 223 40.93 20.88 -19.20
C PHE A 223 41.30 22.21 -18.56
N VAL A 224 41.89 22.18 -17.37
CA VAL A 224 42.85 23.23 -16.95
C VAL A 224 43.83 22.61 -15.95
N LYS A 225 44.97 22.13 -16.45
CA LYS A 225 46.30 22.18 -15.83
C LYS A 225 47.30 21.44 -16.72
N ALA A 226 47.59 22.05 -17.86
CA ALA A 226 48.83 21.87 -18.58
C ALA A 226 49.12 23.21 -19.25
N GLU A 227 49.72 24.11 -18.47
CA GLU A 227 50.55 25.23 -18.93
C GLU A 227 51.47 25.61 -17.75
#